data_AF-A0A848NMC6-F1
#
_entry.id   AF-A0A848NMC6-F1
#
_cell.length_a   1.000
_cell.length_b   1.000
_cell.length_c   1.000
_cell.angle_alpha   90.00
_cell.angle_beta   90.00
_cell.angle_gamma   90.00
#
_symmetry.space_group_name_H-M   'P 1'
#
loop_
_entity.id
_entity.type
_entity.pdbx_description
1 polymer ?
#
loop_
_entity_poly.entity_id
_entity_poly.type
_entity_poly.pdbx_seq_one_letter_code
_entity_poly.pdbx_strand_id
1 'polypeptide(L)'
;MDQSDYILRLASRVRQAILKRDFDALERLSHEVHDVVSGMATKQVLSVAERESLVLLRIAHRAAIALLASESERLVDAMSGLNARRAGWQAYAAQGSLQ
;
A
#
# COMPACT_ATOMS: atom_id res chain seq x y z
N MET A 1 14.91 -14.90 -19.41
CA MET A 1 13.90 -14.98 -18.32
C MET A 1 12.56 -14.63 -18.95
N ASP A 2 11.52 -15.44 -18.77
CA ASP A 2 10.21 -15.18 -19.39
C ASP A 2 9.54 -13.95 -18.75
N GLN A 3 8.83 -13.17 -19.56
CA GLN A 3 8.09 -11.97 -19.14
C GLN A 3 6.96 -12.35 -18.18
N SER A 4 6.29 -13.48 -18.44
CA SER A 4 5.22 -14.00 -17.57
C SER A 4 5.75 -14.31 -16.15
N ASP A 5 6.88 -15.02 -16.07
CA ASP A 5 7.57 -15.33 -14.81
C ASP A 5 7.97 -14.07 -14.04
N TYR A 6 8.39 -13.03 -14.74
CA TYR A 6 8.74 -11.76 -14.11
C TYR A 6 7.53 -11.12 -13.44
N ILE A 7 6.40 -11.05 -14.15
CA ILE A 7 5.14 -10.49 -13.63
C ILE A 7 4.64 -11.31 -12.44
N LEU A 8 4.76 -12.64 -12.49
CA LEU A 8 4.41 -13.51 -11.36
C LEU A 8 5.28 -13.24 -10.13
N ARG A 9 6.59 -13.09 -10.30
CA ARG A 9 7.49 -12.71 -9.20
C ARG A 9 7.14 -11.33 -8.64
N LEU A 10 6.81 -10.38 -9.50
CA LEU A 10 6.39 -9.05 -9.07
C LEU A 10 5.09 -9.12 -8.23
N ALA A 11 4.10 -9.88 -8.68
CA ALA A 11 2.86 -10.11 -7.93
C ALA A 11 3.12 -10.76 -6.56
N SER A 12 4.06 -11.71 -6.50
CA SER A 12 4.47 -12.36 -5.25
C SER A 12 5.15 -11.36 -4.30
N ARG A 13 6.06 -10.51 -4.79
CA ARG A 13 6.73 -9.47 -3.99
C ARG A 13 5.74 -8.46 -3.42
N VAL A 14 4.76 -8.01 -4.22
CA VAL A 14 3.66 -7.14 -3.74
C VAL A 14 2.90 -7.82 -2.61
N ARG A 15 2.52 -9.09 -2.79
CA ARG A 15 1.81 -9.85 -1.74
C ARG A 15 2.63 -10.00 -0.46
N GLN A 16 3.94 -10.26 -0.57
CA GLN A 16 4.82 -10.35 0.59
C GLN A 16 4.93 -9.00 1.33
N ALA A 17 5.04 -7.89 0.60
CA ALA A 17 5.07 -6.55 1.19
C ALA A 17 3.75 -6.23 1.92
N ILE A 18 2.60 -6.61 1.36
CA ILE A 18 1.28 -6.53 2.04
C ILE A 18 1.29 -7.32 3.35
N LEU A 19 1.71 -8.59 3.32
CA LEU A 19 1.71 -9.46 4.51
C LEU A 19 2.60 -8.90 5.63
N LYS A 20 3.72 -8.29 5.27
CA LYS A 20 4.66 -7.66 6.21
C LYS A 20 4.23 -6.24 6.62
N ARG A 21 3.21 -5.66 5.99
CA ARG A 21 2.88 -4.23 6.09
C ARG A 21 4.09 -3.33 5.84
N ASP A 22 4.92 -3.72 4.88
CA ASP A 22 6.13 -3.00 4.49
C ASP A 22 5.75 -1.91 3.46
N PHE A 23 5.36 -0.75 3.98
CA PHE A 23 4.87 0.36 3.16
C PHE A 23 5.95 0.96 2.24
N ASP A 24 7.20 1.00 2.69
CA ASP A 24 8.34 1.46 1.88
C ASP A 24 8.59 0.51 0.70
N ALA A 25 8.46 -0.80 0.92
CA ALA A 25 8.52 -1.77 -0.17
C ALA A 25 7.33 -1.63 -1.11
N LEU A 26 6.12 -1.37 -0.61
CA LEU A 26 4.94 -1.15 -1.44
C LEU A 26 5.08 0.08 -2.35
N GLU A 27 5.66 1.17 -1.86
CA GLU A 27 5.96 2.36 -2.67
C GLU A 27 6.90 2.02 -3.83
N ARG A 28 8.07 1.42 -3.54
CA ARG A 28 9.03 1.02 -4.57
C ARG A 28 8.43 0.05 -5.59
N LEU A 29 7.67 -0.93 -5.11
CA LEU A 29 7.00 -1.91 -5.98
C LEU A 29 5.91 -1.27 -6.84
N SER A 30 5.26 -0.19 -6.39
CA SER A 30 4.24 0.51 -7.17
C SER A 30 4.83 1.16 -8.43
N HIS A 31 6.02 1.75 -8.33
CA HIS A 31 6.76 2.27 -9.47
C HIS A 31 7.15 1.16 -10.45
N GLU A 32 7.69 0.05 -9.93
CA GLU A 32 8.06 -1.10 -10.77
C GLU A 32 6.84 -1.71 -11.49
N VAL A 33 5.69 -1.78 -10.81
CA VAL A 33 4.42 -2.21 -11.41
C VAL A 33 3.98 -1.24 -12.52
N HIS A 34 4.07 0.07 -12.28
CA HIS A 34 3.74 1.08 -13.28
C HIS A 34 4.59 0.91 -14.54
N ASP A 35 5.90 0.81 -14.40
CA ASP A 35 6.83 0.69 -15.53
C ASP A 35 6.54 -0.56 -16.37
N VAL A 36 6.32 -1.70 -15.71
CA VAL A 36 6.02 -2.98 -16.37
C VAL A 36 4.68 -2.92 -17.11
N VAL A 37 3.64 -2.41 -16.46
CA VAL A 37 2.30 -2.33 -17.07
C VAL A 37 2.29 -1.34 -18.24
N SER A 38 2.92 -0.18 -18.09
CA SER A 38 3.06 0.83 -19.15
C SER A 38 3.85 0.29 -20.34
N GLY A 39 4.96 -0.40 -20.10
CA GLY A 39 5.76 -1.03 -21.16
C GLY A 39 5.07 -2.20 -21.86
N MET A 40 4.07 -2.82 -21.23
CA MET A 40 3.27 -3.88 -21.84
C MET A 40 2.04 -3.34 -22.58
N ALA A 41 1.49 -2.20 -22.16
CA ALA A 41 0.36 -1.55 -22.83
C ALA A 41 0.69 -1.13 -24.28
N THR A 42 1.97 -0.92 -24.60
CA THR A 42 2.44 -0.59 -25.95
C THR A 42 2.62 -1.81 -26.85
N LYS A 43 2.54 -3.04 -26.33
CA LYS A 43 2.69 -4.27 -27.12
C LYS A 43 1.35 -4.71 -27.71
N GLN A 44 1.34 -5.04 -29.00
CA GLN A 44 0.12 -5.24 -29.79
C GLN A 44 -0.64 -6.53 -29.46
N VAL A 45 0.02 -7.58 -28.93
CA VAL A 45 -0.64 -8.81 -28.49
C VAL A 45 0.09 -9.41 -27.28
N LEU A 46 -0.61 -9.51 -26.14
CA LEU A 46 -0.16 -10.26 -24.97
C LEU A 46 -0.52 -11.74 -25.10
N SER A 47 0.43 -12.62 -24.78
CA SER A 47 0.21 -14.06 -24.66
C SER A 47 -0.76 -14.40 -23.52
N VAL A 48 -1.31 -15.62 -23.53
CA VAL A 48 -2.21 -16.11 -22.46
C VAL A 48 -1.51 -16.09 -21.10
N ALA A 49 -0.27 -16.58 -21.03
CA ALA A 49 0.51 -16.61 -19.80
C ALA A 49 0.78 -15.20 -19.22
N GLU A 50 1.08 -14.23 -20.08
CA GLU A 50 1.25 -12.83 -19.65
C GLU A 50 -0.06 -12.24 -19.12
N ARG A 51 -1.20 -12.53 -19.76
CA ARG A 51 -2.51 -12.06 -19.30
C ARG A 51 -2.87 -12.64 -17.93
N GLU A 52 -2.67 -13.93 -17.73
CA GLU A 52 -2.92 -14.60 -16.43
C GLU A 52 -2.03 -14.02 -15.33
N SER A 53 -0.75 -13.79 -15.64
CA SER A 53 0.20 -13.17 -14.71
C SER A 53 -0.22 -11.74 -14.35
N LEU A 54 -0.68 -10.94 -15.32
CA LEU A 54 -1.21 -9.60 -15.08
C LEU A 54 -2.48 -9.59 -14.23
N VAL A 55 -3.36 -10.59 -14.38
CA VAL A 55 -4.54 -10.73 -13.51
C VAL A 55 -4.12 -10.93 -12.06
N LEU A 56 -3.13 -11.79 -11.81
CA LEU A 56 -2.59 -12.01 -10.46
C LEU A 56 -1.93 -10.75 -9.89
N LEU A 57 -1.19 -10.02 -10.71
CA LEU A 57 -0.61 -8.73 -10.31
C LEU A 57 -1.68 -7.70 -9.95
N ARG A 58 -2.75 -7.61 -10.76
CA ARG A 58 -3.88 -6.70 -10.50
C ARG A 58 -4.58 -7.03 -9.18
N ILE A 59 -4.77 -8.31 -8.87
CA ILE A 59 -5.36 -8.75 -7.60
C ILE A 59 -4.46 -8.31 -6.42
N ALA A 60 -3.15 -8.56 -6.51
CA ALA A 60 -2.21 -8.14 -5.48
C ALA A 60 -2.20 -6.62 -5.29
N HIS A 61 -2.20 -5.86 -6.39
CA HIS A 61 -2.23 -4.39 -6.35
C HIS A 61 -3.52 -3.85 -5.71
N ARG A 62 -4.69 -4.42 -6.03
CA ARG A 62 -5.95 -4.03 -5.38
C ARG A 62 -5.95 -4.31 -3.88
N ALA A 63 -5.37 -5.44 -3.46
CA ALA A 63 -5.22 -5.75 -2.05
C ALA A 63 -4.29 -4.75 -1.34
N ALA A 64 -3.21 -4.30 -2.01
CA ALA A 64 -2.34 -3.25 -1.47
C ALA A 64 -3.09 -1.92 -1.27
N ILE A 65 -3.90 -1.49 -2.24
CA ILE A 65 -4.74 -0.28 -2.13
C ILE A 65 -5.70 -0.40 -0.94
N ALA A 66 -6.38 -1.53 -0.79
CA ALA A 66 -7.30 -1.75 0.33
C ALA A 66 -6.58 -1.70 1.69
N LEU A 67 -5.38 -2.28 1.79
CA LEU A 67 -4.55 -2.17 2.98
C LEU A 67 -4.20 -0.71 3.28
N LEU A 68 -3.73 0.05 2.29
CA LEU A 68 -3.36 1.47 2.46
C LEU A 68 -4.55 2.32 2.90
N ALA A 69 -5.74 2.09 2.35
CA ALA A 69 -6.96 2.78 2.78
C ALA A 69 -7.27 2.50 4.25
N SER A 70 -7.26 1.22 4.66
CA SER A 70 -7.51 0.85 6.06
C SER A 70 -6.45 1.41 7.04
N GLU A 71 -5.21 1.50 6.59
CA GLU A 71 -4.11 2.04 7.40
C GLU A 71 -4.23 3.57 7.53
N SER A 72 -4.62 4.26 6.45
CA SER A 72 -4.89 5.70 6.49
C SER A 72 -5.99 6.04 7.47
N GLU A 73 -7.10 5.30 7.46
CA GLU A 73 -8.20 5.47 8.43
C GLU A 73 -7.70 5.28 9.87
N ARG A 74 -6.95 4.20 10.12
CA ARG A 74 -6.36 3.92 11.44
C ARG A 74 -5.45 5.05 11.92
N LEU A 75 -4.64 5.63 11.04
CA LEU A 75 -3.75 6.75 11.38
C LEU A 75 -4.54 8.01 11.75
N VAL A 76 -5.61 8.32 11.00
CA VAL A 76 -6.50 9.45 11.30
C VAL A 76 -7.14 9.29 12.68
N ASP A 77 -7.62 8.09 13.01
CA ASP A 77 -8.19 7.80 14.33
C ASP A 77 -7.15 7.93 15.45
N ALA A 78 -5.93 7.41 15.23
CA ALA A 78 -4.85 7.51 16.19
C ALA A 78 -4.44 8.97 16.45
N MET A 79 -4.32 9.78 15.39
CA MET A 79 -4.01 11.21 15.49
C MET A 79 -5.11 11.97 16.23
N SER A 80 -6.38 11.66 15.94
CA SER A 80 -7.52 12.27 16.63
C SER A 80 -7.51 11.93 18.13
N GLY A 81 -7.22 10.67 18.47
CA GLY A 81 -7.06 10.24 19.86
C GLY A 81 -5.90 10.94 20.58
N LEU A 82 -4.75 11.13 19.92
CA LEU A 82 -3.62 11.88 20.49
C LEU A 82 -3.98 13.35 20.74
N ASN A 83 -4.67 13.99 19.79
CA ASN A 83 -5.12 15.36 19.93
C ASN A 83 -6.10 15.54 21.09
N ALA A 84 -7.04 14.62 21.26
CA ALA A 84 -7.98 14.63 22.39
C ALA A 84 -7.26 14.49 23.74
N ARG A 85 -6.28 13.57 23.84
CA ARG A 85 -5.48 13.41 25.07
C ARG A 85 -4.66 14.66 25.39
N ARG A 86 -4.04 15.26 24.36
CA ARG A 86 -3.29 16.51 24.52
C ARG A 86 -4.19 17.62 25.06
N ALA A 87 -5.39 17.79 24.51
CA ALA A 87 -6.35 18.78 24.98
C ALA A 87 -6.76 18.52 26.44
N GLY A 88 -7.00 17.26 26.81
CA GLY A 88 -7.33 16.88 28.19
C GLY A 88 -6.21 17.20 29.19
N TRP A 89 -4.95 16.91 28.84
CA TRP A 89 -3.80 17.26 29.69
C TRP A 89 -3.60 18.77 29.81
N GLN A 90 -3.83 19.53 28.74
CA GLN A 90 -3.77 20.99 28.79
C GLN A 90 -4.85 21.57 29.71
N ALA A 91 -6.08 21.06 29.65
CA ALA A 91 -7.16 21.47 30.53
C ALA A 91 -6.84 21.14 32.01
N TYR A 92 -6.28 19.96 32.27
CA TYR A 92 -5.85 19.55 33.61
C TYR A 92 -4.73 20.47 34.15
N ALA A 93 -3.71 20.74 33.34
CA ALA A 93 -2.62 21.64 33.73
C ALA A 93 -3.12 23.07 34.02
N ALA A 94 -4.05 23.60 33.20
CA ALA A 94 -4.63 24.92 33.40
C ALA A 94 -5.45 25.01 34.71
N GLN A 95 -6.14 23.94 35.10
CA GLN A 95 -6.85 23.87 36.38
C GLN A 95 -5.89 23.83 37.58
N GLY A 96 -4.76 23.11 37.46
CA GLY A 96 -3.74 23.06 38.51
C GLY A 96 -2.97 24.37 38.72
N SER A 97 -2.89 25.23 37.70
CA SER A 97 -2.23 26.54 37.79
C SER A 97 -3.10 27.68 38.35
N LEU A 98 -4.37 27.41 38.66
CA LEU A 98 -5.34 28.36 39.22
C LEU A 98 -5.51 28.23 40.75
N GLN A 99 -4.68 27.42 41.41
CA GLN A 99 -4.54 27.35 42.88
C GLN A 99 -3.25 28.04 43.32
#